data_AF-A0A7C4VY20-F1
#
_entry.id   AF-A0A7C4VY20-F1
#
_cell.length_a   1.000
_cell.length_b   1.000
_cell.length_c   1.000
_cell.angle_alpha   90.00
_cell.angle_beta   90.00
_cell.angle_gamma   90.00
#
_symmetry.space_group_name_H-M   'P 1'
#
loop_
_entity.id
_entity.type
_entity.pdbx_description
1 polymer ?
#
loop_
_entity_poly.entity_id
_entity_poly.type
_entity_poly.pdbx_seq_one_letter_code
_entity_poly.pdbx_strand_id
1 'polypeptide(L)'
;MVVLESLKKEFLNLLDRDLEFRYAVAGYLGLSEILKKLDLLAEEQVKLREEQTKILTEITRIWTEITKIWTEIARLREDFNRAFKQLDSRLSRVERTLEKITLEIEDEARIMIKYRLKNIGCEIDVFPIILPDLEINIYGASDELCIIGEASV
;
A
#
# COMPACT_ATOMS: atom_id res chain seq x y z
N MET A 1 -31.05 -13.85 76.07
CA MET A 1 -31.26 -12.90 74.96
C MET A 1 -31.13 -11.45 75.39
N VAL A 2 -31.87 -10.99 76.40
CA VAL A 2 -31.91 -9.56 76.84
C VAL A 2 -30.53 -8.93 77.14
N VAL A 3 -29.60 -9.65 77.79
CA VAL A 3 -28.27 -9.13 78.17
C VAL A 3 -27.33 -8.92 76.96
N LEU A 4 -27.45 -9.76 75.93
CA LEU A 4 -26.62 -9.64 74.73
C LEU A 4 -27.06 -8.45 73.88
N GLU A 5 -28.36 -8.18 73.87
CA GLU A 5 -28.97 -7.07 73.15
C GLU A 5 -28.65 -5.72 73.80
N SER A 6 -28.62 -5.65 75.13
CA SER A 6 -28.15 -4.48 75.87
C SER A 6 -26.66 -4.21 75.63
N LEU A 7 -25.81 -5.25 75.65
CA LEU A 7 -24.38 -5.12 75.40
C LEU A 7 -24.08 -4.63 73.97
N LYS A 8 -24.78 -5.17 72.96
CA LYS A 8 -24.64 -4.72 71.56
C LYS A 8 -25.01 -3.24 71.41
N LYS A 9 -26.07 -2.80 72.09
CA LYS A 9 -26.50 -1.39 72.06
C LYS A 9 -25.46 -0.47 72.71
N GLU A 10 -24.89 -0.89 73.83
CA GLU A 10 -23.82 -0.15 74.52
C GLU A 10 -22.54 -0.08 73.69
N PHE A 11 -22.14 -1.19 73.06
CA PHE A 11 -21.00 -1.24 72.14
C PHE A 11 -21.15 -0.29 70.95
N LEU A 12 -22.34 -0.27 70.33
CA LEU A 12 -22.62 0.66 69.23
C LEU A 12 -22.64 2.13 69.69
N ASN A 13 -23.18 2.41 70.87
CA ASN A 13 -23.14 3.76 71.45
C ASN A 13 -21.70 4.24 71.71
N LEU A 14 -20.83 3.36 72.20
CA LEU A 14 -19.40 3.67 72.40
C LEU A 14 -18.69 3.89 71.06
N LEU A 15 -18.94 3.06 70.05
CA LEU A 15 -18.42 3.32 68.71
C LEU A 15 -18.86 4.67 68.16
N ASP A 16 -20.07 5.14 68.46
CA ASP A 16 -20.57 6.42 67.95
C ASP A 16 -20.02 7.65 68.72
N ARG A 17 -19.88 7.55 70.04
CA ARG A 17 -19.54 8.70 70.90
C ARG A 17 -18.07 8.78 71.31
N ASP A 18 -17.38 7.65 71.36
CA ASP A 18 -15.99 7.57 71.81
C ASP A 18 -15.06 7.35 70.61
N LEU A 19 -14.29 8.38 70.28
CA LEU A 19 -13.35 8.38 69.18
C LEU A 19 -12.19 7.40 69.42
N GLU A 20 -11.66 7.35 70.64
CA GLU A 20 -10.53 6.48 70.99
C GLU A 20 -10.94 5.01 70.95
N PHE A 21 -12.12 4.69 71.49
CA PHE A 21 -12.68 3.34 71.42
C PHE A 21 -12.93 2.91 69.97
N ARG A 22 -13.49 3.80 69.13
CA ARG A 22 -13.69 3.53 67.69
C ARG A 22 -12.37 3.21 66.99
N TYR A 23 -11.32 4.00 67.22
CA TYR A 23 -10.02 3.76 66.60
C TYR A 23 -9.34 2.50 67.13
N ALA A 24 -9.48 2.19 68.43
CA ALA A 24 -8.97 0.95 69.00
C ALA A 24 -9.64 -0.27 68.36
N VAL A 25 -10.98 -0.28 68.25
CA VAL A 25 -11.74 -1.33 67.58
C VAL A 25 -11.35 -1.43 66.10
N ALA A 26 -11.22 -0.29 65.39
CA ALA A 26 -10.76 -0.28 64.00
C ALA A 26 -9.36 -0.88 63.84
N GLY A 27 -8.44 -0.61 64.78
CA GLY A 27 -7.11 -1.21 64.84
C GLY A 27 -7.16 -2.72 65.06
N TYR A 28 -7.95 -3.20 66.04
CA TYR A 28 -8.12 -4.64 66.28
C TYR A 28 -8.78 -5.38 65.11
N LEU A 29 -9.66 -4.70 64.36
CA LEU A 29 -10.29 -5.24 63.15
C LEU A 29 -9.37 -5.18 61.92
N GLY A 30 -8.16 -4.63 62.04
CA GLY A 30 -7.19 -4.56 60.96
C GLY A 30 -7.49 -3.48 59.91
N LEU A 31 -8.35 -2.51 60.21
CA LEU A 31 -8.73 -1.45 59.26
C LEU A 31 -7.55 -0.53 58.95
N SER A 32 -6.63 -0.35 59.90
CA SER A 32 -5.41 0.45 59.73
C SER A 32 -4.48 -0.15 58.67
N GLU A 33 -4.31 -1.47 58.64
CA GLU A 33 -3.52 -2.18 57.63
C GLU A 33 -4.18 -2.11 56.26
N ILE A 34 -5.51 -2.18 56.20
CA ILE A 34 -6.27 -2.05 54.96
C ILE A 34 -6.09 -0.64 54.38
N LEU A 35 -6.23 0.41 55.19
CA LEU A 35 -6.04 1.80 54.76
C LEU A 35 -4.63 2.02 54.18
N LYS A 36 -3.58 1.53 54.84
CA LYS A 36 -2.20 1.61 54.32
C LYS A 36 -2.04 0.94 52.96
N LYS A 37 -2.67 -0.23 52.75
CA LYS A 37 -2.65 -0.91 51.44
C LYS A 37 -3.42 -0.12 50.38
N LEU A 38 -4.54 0.50 50.75
CA LEU A 38 -5.30 1.36 49.85
C LEU A 38 -4.51 2.61 49.45
N ASP A 39 -3.77 3.22 50.37
CA ASP A 39 -2.90 4.36 50.07
C ASP A 39 -1.79 3.97 49.08
N LEU A 40 -1.12 2.83 49.31
CA LEU A 40 -0.11 2.31 48.37
C LEU A 40 -0.70 2.02 46.99
N LEU A 41 -1.88 1.39 46.93
CA LEU A 41 -2.57 1.14 45.67
C LEU A 41 -2.97 2.43 44.96
N ALA A 42 -3.39 3.46 45.70
CA ALA A 42 -3.70 4.77 45.15
C ALA A 42 -2.46 5.43 44.54
N GLU A 43 -1.31 5.35 45.21
CA GLU A 43 -0.03 5.83 44.68
C GLU A 43 0.39 5.09 43.40
N GLU A 44 0.27 3.76 43.38
CA GLU A 44 0.55 2.95 42.18
C GLU A 44 -0.40 3.31 41.02
N GLN A 45 -1.68 3.51 41.30
CA GLN A 45 -2.66 3.96 40.30
C GLN A 45 -2.31 5.33 39.71
N VAL A 46 -1.80 6.26 40.51
CA VAL A 46 -1.34 7.56 40.00
C VAL A 46 -0.15 7.38 39.06
N LYS A 47 0.87 6.59 39.45
CA LYS A 47 2.04 6.31 38.61
C LYS A 47 1.65 5.65 37.28
N LEU A 48 0.75 4.67 37.32
CA LEU A 48 0.25 4.01 36.11
C LEU A 48 -0.47 4.99 35.18
N ARG A 49 -1.26 5.94 35.72
CA ARG A 49 -1.92 6.98 34.91
C ARG A 49 -0.91 7.94 34.28
N GLU A 50 0.16 8.29 34.99
CA GLU A 50 1.23 9.12 34.43
C GLU A 50 1.93 8.41 33.27
N GLU A 51 2.24 7.12 33.42
CA GLU A 51 2.82 6.30 32.35
C GLU A 51 1.88 6.17 31.15
N GLN A 52 0.60 5.88 31.39
CA GLN A 52 -0.42 5.86 30.33
C GLN A 52 -0.49 7.19 29.57
N THR A 53 -0.42 8.31 30.28
CA THR A 53 -0.44 9.63 29.67
C THR A 53 0.77 9.84 28.76
N LYS A 54 1.98 9.45 29.21
CA LYS A 54 3.19 9.50 28.38
C LYS A 54 3.04 8.64 27.12
N ILE A 55 2.58 7.41 27.26
CA ILE A 55 2.34 6.51 26.11
C ILE A 55 1.35 7.13 25.12
N LEU A 56 0.25 7.72 25.59
CA LEU A 56 -0.72 8.39 24.72
C LEU A 56 -0.10 9.57 23.96
N THR A 57 0.80 10.33 24.60
CA THR A 57 1.52 11.41 23.89
C THR A 57 2.45 10.88 22.81
N GLU A 58 3.16 9.77 23.07
CA GLU A 58 4.02 9.13 22.07
C GLU A 58 3.21 8.54 20.90
N ILE A 59 2.10 7.86 21.20
CA ILE A 59 1.17 7.35 20.18
C ILE A 59 0.68 8.50 19.29
N THR A 60 0.29 9.63 19.89
CA THR A 60 -0.16 10.81 19.14
C THR A 60 0.94 11.30 18.21
N ARG A 61 2.19 11.39 18.69
CA ARG A 61 3.33 11.77 17.86
C ARG A 61 3.55 10.79 16.71
N ILE A 62 3.50 9.49 16.96
CA ILE A 62 3.62 8.46 15.92
C ILE A 62 2.55 8.64 14.85
N TRP A 63 1.29 8.86 15.24
CA TRP A 63 0.20 9.11 14.29
C TRP A 63 0.44 10.35 13.41
N THR A 64 1.02 11.41 13.96
CA THR A 64 1.39 12.58 13.15
C THR A 64 2.46 12.26 12.10
N GLU A 65 3.47 11.46 12.44
CA GLU A 65 4.51 11.05 11.50
C GLU A 65 3.96 10.09 10.44
N ILE A 66 3.12 9.12 10.82
CA ILE A 66 2.41 8.25 9.88
C ILE A 66 1.60 9.08 8.87
N THR A 67 0.92 10.12 9.35
CA THR A 67 0.13 11.01 8.46
C THR A 67 1.02 11.73 7.46
N LYS A 68 2.19 12.24 7.87
CA LYS A 68 3.17 12.84 6.95
C LYS A 68 3.66 11.84 5.90
N ILE A 69 4.02 10.63 6.33
CA ILE A 69 4.45 9.55 5.41
C ILE A 69 3.37 9.27 4.36
N TRP A 70 2.10 9.18 4.76
CA TRP A 70 0.99 8.99 3.82
C TRP A 70 0.87 10.13 2.81
N THR A 71 1.08 11.38 3.23
CA THR A 71 1.08 12.51 2.29
C THR A 71 2.25 12.45 1.30
N GLU A 72 3.43 11.99 1.72
CA GLU A 72 4.58 11.81 0.83
C GLU A 72 4.35 10.67 -0.16
N ILE A 73 3.82 9.53 0.29
CA ILE A 73 3.44 8.40 -0.57
C ILE A 73 2.43 8.84 -1.63
N ALA A 74 1.44 9.66 -1.25
CA ALA A 74 0.46 10.18 -2.20
C ALA A 74 1.12 11.04 -3.29
N ARG A 75 2.04 11.94 -2.90
CA ARG A 75 2.81 12.76 -3.86
C ARG A 75 3.67 11.91 -4.79
N LEU A 76 4.42 10.95 -4.24
CA LEU A 76 5.24 10.03 -5.04
C LEU A 76 4.40 9.25 -6.04
N ARG A 77 3.20 8.82 -5.65
CA ARG A 77 2.28 8.12 -6.55
C ARG A 77 1.82 9.01 -7.70
N GLU A 78 1.53 10.28 -7.44
CA GLU A 78 1.20 11.23 -8.50
C GLU A 78 2.36 11.47 -9.46
N ASP A 79 3.58 11.67 -8.93
CA ASP A 79 4.77 11.89 -9.74
C ASP A 79 5.09 10.67 -10.61
N PHE A 80 4.97 9.47 -10.04
CA PHE A 80 5.11 8.22 -10.77
C PHE A 80 4.09 8.11 -11.90
N ASN A 81 2.80 8.39 -11.62
CA ASN A 81 1.76 8.37 -12.66
C ASN A 81 2.06 9.36 -13.80
N ARG A 82 2.62 10.54 -13.50
CA ARG A 82 3.03 11.50 -14.54
C ARG A 82 4.20 10.96 -15.36
N ALA A 83 5.22 10.38 -14.72
CA ALA A 83 6.35 9.77 -15.40
C ALA A 83 5.91 8.61 -16.32
N PHE A 84 4.98 7.77 -15.86
CA PHE A 84 4.42 6.68 -16.68
C PHE A 84 3.70 7.20 -17.92
N LYS A 85 2.86 8.24 -17.78
CA LYS A 85 2.21 8.87 -18.95
C LYS A 85 3.22 9.42 -19.96
N GLN A 86 4.32 9.99 -19.49
CA GLN A 86 5.38 10.48 -20.37
C GLN A 86 6.09 9.32 -21.08
N LEU A 87 6.41 8.23 -20.37
CA LEU A 87 7.01 7.05 -20.98
C LEU A 87 6.10 6.43 -22.04
N ASP A 88 4.82 6.26 -21.71
CA ASP A 88 3.80 5.73 -22.62
C ASP A 88 3.74 6.56 -23.92
N SER A 89 3.66 7.89 -23.79
CA SER A 89 3.67 8.78 -24.95
C SER A 89 4.94 8.69 -25.81
N ARG A 90 6.09 8.42 -25.19
CA ARG A 90 7.37 8.24 -25.91
C ARG A 90 7.41 6.89 -26.61
N LEU A 91 6.96 5.83 -25.95
CA LEU A 91 6.87 4.49 -26.54
C LEU A 91 5.94 4.49 -27.75
N SER A 92 4.75 5.08 -27.64
CA SER A 92 3.84 5.19 -28.79
C SER A 92 4.44 5.97 -29.97
N ARG A 93 5.34 6.94 -29.72
CA ARG A 93 6.06 7.63 -30.81
C ARG A 93 7.14 6.75 -31.44
N VAL A 94 7.82 5.92 -30.65
CA VAL A 94 8.81 4.97 -31.14
C VAL A 94 8.12 3.90 -31.97
N GLU A 95 7.01 3.32 -31.48
CA GLU A 95 6.19 2.33 -32.20
C GLU A 95 5.78 2.85 -33.58
N ARG A 96 5.18 4.06 -33.66
CA ARG A 96 4.81 4.67 -34.95
C ARG A 96 5.99 4.93 -35.87
N THR A 97 7.16 5.24 -35.31
CA THR A 97 8.37 5.45 -36.12
C THR A 97 8.86 4.13 -36.69
N LEU A 98 8.86 3.07 -35.88
CA LEU A 98 9.21 1.73 -36.34
C LEU A 98 8.25 1.23 -37.41
N GLU A 99 6.93 1.37 -37.22
CA GLU A 99 5.92 1.01 -38.23
C GLU A 99 6.19 1.70 -39.58
N LYS A 100 6.50 3.00 -39.56
CA LYS A 100 6.82 3.75 -40.78
C LYS A 100 8.09 3.26 -41.46
N ILE A 101 9.16 3.05 -40.69
CA ILE A 101 10.44 2.58 -41.24
C ILE A 101 10.25 1.19 -41.86
N THR A 102 9.52 0.30 -41.19
CA THR A 102 9.22 -1.03 -41.74
C THR A 102 8.48 -0.94 -43.07
N LEU A 103 7.42 -0.13 -43.15
CA LEU A 103 6.69 0.09 -44.41
C LEU A 103 7.58 0.67 -45.52
N GLU A 104 8.44 1.63 -45.18
CA GLU A 104 9.38 2.24 -46.13
C GLU A 104 10.38 1.20 -46.68
N ILE A 105 10.95 0.35 -45.83
CA ILE A 105 11.86 -0.72 -46.25
C ILE A 105 11.16 -1.76 -47.13
N GLU A 106 9.93 -2.15 -46.78
CA GLU A 106 9.14 -3.08 -47.60
C GLU A 106 8.87 -2.52 -49.01
N ASP A 107 8.48 -1.24 -49.09
CA ASP A 107 8.26 -0.55 -50.37
C ASP A 107 9.54 -0.45 -51.20
N GLU A 108 10.66 -0.06 -50.59
CA GLU A 108 11.96 0.00 -51.25
C GLU A 108 12.42 -1.37 -51.76
N ALA A 109 12.24 -2.42 -50.96
CA ALA A 109 12.58 -3.78 -51.36
C ALA A 109 11.77 -4.21 -52.58
N ARG A 110 10.46 -3.95 -52.61
CA ARG A 110 9.60 -4.24 -53.77
C ARG A 110 10.05 -3.49 -55.03
N ILE A 111 10.34 -2.18 -54.91
CA ILE A 111 10.81 -1.35 -56.04
C ILE A 111 12.13 -1.88 -56.59
N MET A 112 13.08 -2.20 -55.70
CA MET A 112 14.40 -2.73 -56.08
C MET A 112 14.28 -4.08 -56.79
N ILE A 113 13.46 -4.99 -56.26
CA ILE A 113 13.24 -6.32 -56.86
C ILE A 113 12.59 -6.17 -58.24
N LYS A 114 11.53 -5.35 -58.37
CA LYS A 114 10.88 -5.09 -59.66
C LYS A 114 11.85 -4.52 -60.69
N TYR A 115 12.72 -3.59 -60.30
CA TYR A 115 13.76 -3.05 -61.17
C TYR A 115 14.77 -4.12 -61.62
N ARG A 116 15.22 -4.98 -60.70
CA ARG A 116 16.15 -6.09 -61.00
C ARG A 116 15.54 -7.10 -61.96
N LEU A 117 14.27 -7.47 -61.78
CA LEU A 117 13.57 -8.41 -62.66
C LEU A 117 13.45 -7.88 -64.08
N LYS A 118 13.11 -6.60 -64.22
CA LYS A 118 13.03 -5.94 -65.53
C LYS A 118 14.37 -5.98 -66.29
N ASN A 119 15.49 -5.80 -65.59
CA ASN A 119 16.82 -5.88 -66.20
C ASN A 119 17.22 -7.29 -66.65
N ILE A 120 16.60 -8.32 -66.09
CA ILE A 120 16.80 -9.73 -66.47
C ILE A 120 15.77 -10.14 -67.56
N GLY A 121 14.89 -9.23 -67.98
CA GLY A 121 13.89 -9.47 -69.01
C GLY A 121 12.59 -10.09 -68.49
N CYS A 122 12.40 -10.15 -67.17
CA CYS A 122 11.17 -10.65 -66.54
C CYS A 122 10.30 -9.47 -66.09
N GLU A 123 9.13 -9.29 -66.71
CA GLU A 123 8.11 -8.37 -66.22
C GLU A 123 7.16 -9.10 -65.25
N ILE A 124 7.43 -8.96 -63.95
CA ILE A 124 6.60 -9.50 -62.87
C ILE A 124 6.24 -8.35 -61.94
N ASP A 125 4.95 -8.24 -61.61
CA ASP A 125 4.48 -7.33 -60.57
C ASP A 125 4.73 -7.91 -59.18
N VAL A 126 5.21 -7.06 -58.28
CA VAL A 126 5.58 -7.43 -56.91
C VAL A 126 4.65 -6.70 -55.93
N PHE A 127 4.00 -7.44 -55.05
CA PHE A 127 3.00 -6.94 -54.09
C PHE A 127 3.05 -7.73 -52.77
N PRO A 128 2.52 -7.18 -51.67
CA PRO A 128 2.38 -7.93 -50.43
C PRO A 128 1.19 -8.89 -50.49
N ILE A 129 1.28 -10.01 -49.78
CA ILE A 129 0.18 -10.94 -49.55
C ILE A 129 -0.04 -11.09 -48.05
N ILE A 130 -1.28 -10.89 -47.60
CA ILE A 130 -1.72 -11.12 -46.22
C ILE A 130 -2.61 -12.36 -46.20
N LEU A 131 -2.17 -13.40 -45.52
CA LEU A 131 -2.92 -14.62 -45.22
C LEU A 131 -3.29 -14.64 -43.74
N PRO A 132 -4.27 -15.47 -43.32
CA PRO A 132 -4.76 -15.49 -41.93
C PRO A 132 -3.66 -15.68 -40.86
N ASP A 133 -2.62 -16.45 -41.19
CA ASP A 133 -1.53 -16.82 -40.27
C ASP A 133 -0.14 -16.37 -40.77
N LEU A 134 -0.07 -15.65 -41.90
CA LEU A 134 1.21 -15.31 -42.54
C LEU A 134 1.10 -14.04 -43.37
N GLU A 135 2.04 -13.13 -43.18
CA GLU A 135 2.24 -11.97 -44.05
C GLU A 135 3.52 -12.14 -44.85
N ILE A 136 3.44 -11.93 -46.16
CA ILE A 136 4.58 -11.98 -47.08
C ILE A 136 4.72 -10.58 -47.69
N ASN A 137 5.80 -9.87 -47.36
CA ASN A 137 5.99 -8.49 -47.81
C ASN A 137 6.27 -8.39 -49.32
N ILE A 138 6.90 -9.43 -49.89
CA ILE A 138 7.32 -9.50 -51.29
C ILE A 138 6.78 -10.78 -51.91
N TYR A 139 5.83 -10.65 -52.82
CA TYR A 139 5.35 -11.75 -53.64
C TYR A 139 5.19 -11.32 -55.10
N GLY A 140 5.54 -12.19 -56.03
CA GLY A 140 5.25 -12.04 -57.45
C GLY A 140 5.39 -13.36 -58.19
N ALA A 141 4.50 -13.64 -59.14
CA ALA A 141 4.50 -14.89 -59.89
C ALA A 141 4.18 -14.67 -61.37
N SER A 142 4.87 -15.42 -62.23
CA SER A 142 4.56 -15.64 -63.64
C SER A 142 4.47 -17.14 -63.93
N ASP A 143 4.18 -17.52 -65.17
CA ASP A 143 4.10 -18.93 -65.59
C ASP A 143 5.42 -19.70 -65.40
N GLU A 144 6.56 -18.99 -65.38
CA GLU A 144 7.90 -19.61 -65.33
C GLU A 144 8.68 -19.29 -64.05
N LEU A 145 8.29 -18.28 -63.26
CA LEU A 145 9.06 -17.80 -62.12
C LEU A 145 8.17 -17.31 -60.98
N CYS A 146 8.46 -17.74 -59.75
CA CYS A 146 7.81 -17.31 -58.53
C CYS A 146 8.85 -16.70 -57.57
N ILE A 147 8.50 -15.58 -56.95
CA ILE A 147 9.36 -14.82 -56.04
C ILE A 147 8.58 -14.59 -54.76
N ILE A 148 9.22 -14.95 -53.66
CA ILE A 148 8.68 -14.84 -52.31
C ILE A 148 9.80 -14.32 -51.42
N GLY A 149 9.52 -13.33 -50.59
CA GLY A 149 10.49 -12.77 -49.67
C GLY A 149 9.85 -11.97 -48.54
N GLU A 150 10.64 -11.80 -47.48
CA GLU A 150 10.33 -10.98 -46.31
C GLU A 150 11.32 -9.82 -46.27
N ALA A 151 10.84 -8.63 -45.91
CA ALA A 151 11.68 -7.44 -45.75
C ALA A 151 11.51 -6.92 -44.33
N SER A 152 12.58 -6.98 -43.55
CA SER A 152 12.60 -6.61 -42.13
C SER A 152 13.68 -5.58 -41.82
N VAL A 153 13.46 -4.78 -40.77
CA VAL A 153 14.44 -3.83 -40.19
C VAL A 153 15.51 -4.57 -39.38
#